data_AF-E2FMX6-F1
#
_entry.id   AF-E2FMX6-F1
#
_cell.length_a   1.000
_cell.length_b   1.000
_cell.length_c   1.000
_cell.angle_alpha   90.00
_cell.angle_beta   90.00
_cell.angle_gamma   90.00
#
_symmetry.space_group_name_H-M   'P 1'
#
loop_
_entity.id
_entity.type
_entity.pdbx_description
1 polymer ?
#
loop_
_entity_poly.entity_id
_entity_poly.type
_entity_poly.pdbx_seq_one_letter_code
_entity_poly.pdbx_strand_id
1 'polypeptide(L)'
;GTEVTKKDLTQWFFKITAYAEELLEKLDELDWPEKTKIMQRNWIGKSDGAEIEFKVDGKDLTFKVFTTRADTLYGATYVVIAPEHEIVDLITTDEYKQAVEEYKEYARKQSEIERLSTEKEKTGVFTGAYAIHPLTGEKLPIWIADYVLATYGTGCVMAVPAHDERDYEFATKYDLPIKRVIKGIGDVDDSLPFVEYGVLINSGEFTGIKSEEARIKIVEKLQQEGRASFKVNYRLRDWLVSRQRYWGAPIPVIHCERCGIVPVPEEDLPVLLPYDVEFAPTGESPLKKHEGFMNVTCPKCGGKALRDPDTLDTFVDSSWYFLRYPDNKNDKEPFNKEWINKMLPVDKYVGGAEHATMHLLYARFVTKALRDLGYLDFDEP
;
A
#
# COMPACT_ATOMS: atom_id res chain seq x y z
N GLY A 1 -14.29 -5.09 20.01
CA GLY A 1 -13.21 -5.84 19.34
C GLY A 1 -11.95 -5.70 20.14
N THR A 2 -10.96 -6.56 19.91
CA THR A 2 -9.61 -6.39 20.46
C THR A 2 -8.84 -5.41 19.56
N GLU A 3 -8.09 -4.50 20.16
CA GLU A 3 -7.29 -3.49 19.45
C GLU A 3 -6.16 -4.16 18.66
N VAL A 4 -6.00 -3.79 17.39
CA VAL A 4 -4.93 -4.28 16.52
C VAL A 4 -3.70 -3.41 16.74
N THR A 5 -2.56 -4.03 17.05
CA THR A 5 -1.29 -3.32 17.24
C THR A 5 -0.35 -3.56 16.05
N LYS A 6 0.50 -2.56 15.75
CA LYS A 6 1.54 -2.69 14.72
C LYS A 6 2.80 -3.31 15.33
N LYS A 7 3.45 -4.21 14.58
CA LYS A 7 4.74 -4.80 14.91
C LYS A 7 5.58 -4.93 13.65
N ASP A 8 6.87 -4.64 13.77
CA ASP A 8 7.82 -4.87 12.69
C ASP A 8 8.19 -6.35 12.68
N LEU A 9 7.75 -7.05 11.64
CA LEU A 9 7.97 -8.48 11.44
C LEU A 9 8.39 -8.74 9.99
N THR A 10 9.33 -9.66 9.80
CA THR A 10 9.61 -10.21 8.47
C THR A 10 8.54 -11.25 8.14
N GLN A 11 7.84 -11.09 7.02
CA GLN A 11 6.67 -11.88 6.63
C GLN A 11 6.66 -12.17 5.13
N TRP A 12 5.86 -13.16 4.72
CA TRP A 12 5.66 -13.54 3.32
C TRP A 12 4.53 -12.76 2.69
N PHE A 13 4.76 -12.29 1.46
CA PHE A 13 3.80 -11.51 0.70
C PHE A 13 3.66 -12.07 -0.73
N PHE A 14 2.41 -12.10 -1.22
CA PHE A 14 2.17 -12.17 -2.66
C PHE A 14 2.12 -10.77 -3.26
N LYS A 15 2.85 -10.58 -4.36
CA LYS A 15 2.95 -9.29 -5.05
C LYS A 15 1.71 -8.98 -5.91
N ILE A 16 0.53 -8.98 -5.30
CA ILE A 16 -0.75 -8.69 -5.96
C ILE A 16 -0.76 -7.29 -6.61
N THR A 17 0.06 -6.36 -6.10
CA THR A 17 0.21 -5.03 -6.70
C THR A 17 0.75 -5.06 -8.13
N ALA A 18 1.46 -6.13 -8.53
CA ALA A 18 1.88 -6.32 -9.93
C ALA A 18 0.69 -6.50 -10.89
N TYR A 19 -0.48 -6.88 -10.37
CA TYR A 19 -1.73 -7.05 -11.11
C TYR A 19 -2.73 -5.92 -10.85
N ALA A 20 -2.35 -4.85 -10.13
CA ALA A 20 -3.31 -3.82 -9.70
C ALA A 20 -4.06 -3.16 -10.87
N GLU A 21 -3.36 -2.84 -11.95
CA GLU A 21 -3.98 -2.25 -13.15
C GLU A 21 -4.93 -3.23 -13.82
N GLU A 22 -4.48 -4.46 -14.08
CA GLU A 22 -5.31 -5.47 -14.76
C GLU A 22 -6.55 -5.84 -13.91
N LEU A 23 -6.38 -5.96 -12.59
CA LEU A 23 -7.47 -6.16 -11.66
C LEU A 23 -8.48 -5.01 -11.70
N LEU A 24 -8.03 -3.79 -11.98
CA LEU A 24 -8.92 -2.63 -12.09
C LEU A 24 -9.63 -2.57 -13.44
N GLU A 25 -8.89 -2.67 -14.55
CA GLU A 25 -9.43 -2.57 -15.91
C GLU A 25 -10.46 -3.66 -16.20
N LYS A 26 -10.19 -4.90 -15.76
CA LYS A 26 -11.08 -6.05 -16.01
C LYS A 26 -12.35 -6.06 -15.17
N LEU A 27 -12.50 -5.18 -14.17
CA LEU A 27 -13.74 -5.08 -13.38
C LEU A 27 -14.94 -4.67 -14.24
N ASP A 28 -14.73 -3.86 -15.28
CA ASP A 28 -15.80 -3.33 -16.12
C ASP A 28 -16.47 -4.44 -16.94
N GLU A 29 -15.70 -5.46 -17.32
CA GLU A 29 -16.15 -6.61 -18.12
C GLU A 29 -17.01 -7.63 -17.32
N LEU A 30 -16.94 -7.60 -15.98
CA LEU A 30 -17.64 -8.58 -15.13
C LEU A 30 -19.15 -8.32 -15.03
N ASP A 31 -20.00 -9.35 -15.14
CA ASP A 31 -21.43 -9.27 -14.81
C ASP A 31 -21.66 -9.34 -13.28
N TRP A 32 -21.10 -8.37 -12.57
CA TRP A 32 -21.15 -8.28 -11.10
C TRP A 32 -21.97 -7.07 -10.65
N PRO A 33 -22.55 -7.11 -9.43
CA PRO A 33 -23.23 -5.94 -8.86
C PRO A 33 -22.31 -4.72 -8.81
N GLU A 34 -22.80 -3.56 -9.23
CA GLU A 34 -22.01 -2.33 -9.29
C GLU A 34 -21.42 -1.94 -7.92
N LYS A 35 -22.16 -2.21 -6.84
CA LYS A 35 -21.67 -2.02 -5.47
C LYS A 35 -20.37 -2.80 -5.20
N THR A 36 -20.26 -4.05 -5.66
CA THR A 36 -19.07 -4.88 -5.49
C THR A 36 -17.91 -4.33 -6.33
N LYS A 37 -18.17 -3.92 -7.58
CA LYS A 37 -17.17 -3.29 -8.44
C LYS A 37 -16.62 -2.02 -7.80
N ILE A 38 -17.49 -1.11 -7.34
CA ILE A 38 -17.10 0.13 -6.64
C ILE A 38 -16.25 -0.18 -5.40
N MET A 39 -16.62 -1.19 -4.60
CA MET A 39 -15.81 -1.59 -3.44
C MET A 39 -14.39 -2.01 -3.84
N GLN A 40 -14.23 -2.80 -4.91
CA GLN A 40 -12.90 -3.17 -5.42
C GLN A 40 -12.16 -1.99 -6.04
N ARG A 41 -12.80 -1.15 -6.86
CA ARG A 41 -12.16 0.05 -7.44
C ARG A 41 -11.62 0.96 -6.35
N ASN A 42 -12.43 1.21 -5.31
CA ASN A 42 -12.00 1.98 -4.15
C ASN A 42 -10.86 1.28 -3.43
N TRP A 43 -10.96 -0.03 -3.16
CA TRP A 43 -9.92 -0.80 -2.47
C TRP A 43 -8.58 -0.75 -3.21
N ILE A 44 -8.59 -0.99 -4.52
CA ILE A 44 -7.41 -0.91 -5.38
C ILE A 44 -6.86 0.53 -5.40
N GLY A 45 -7.75 1.50 -5.56
CA GLY A 45 -7.47 2.92 -5.36
C GLY A 45 -6.32 3.45 -6.24
N LYS A 46 -6.48 3.37 -7.56
CA LYS A 46 -5.54 3.97 -8.52
C LYS A 46 -5.54 5.49 -8.41
N SER A 47 -4.35 6.08 -8.44
CA SER A 47 -4.12 7.52 -8.42
C SER A 47 -3.04 7.88 -9.45
N ASP A 48 -3.42 8.62 -10.48
CA ASP A 48 -2.47 9.20 -11.43
C ASP A 48 -1.95 10.54 -10.90
N GLY A 49 -0.64 10.63 -10.70
CA GLY A 49 -0.03 11.80 -10.10
C GLY A 49 1.42 11.96 -10.51
N ALA A 50 2.18 12.62 -9.65
CA ALA A 50 3.61 12.81 -9.80
C ALA A 50 4.33 12.69 -8.47
N GLU A 51 5.56 12.22 -8.55
CA GLU A 51 6.55 12.40 -7.49
C GLU A 51 7.32 13.69 -7.75
N ILE A 52 7.39 14.58 -6.75
CA ILE A 52 8.10 15.86 -6.84
C ILE A 52 9.14 15.91 -5.73
N GLU A 53 10.38 16.26 -6.08
CA GLU A 53 11.50 16.35 -5.15
C GLU A 53 11.56 17.70 -4.43
N PHE A 54 11.66 17.63 -3.11
CA PHE A 54 11.91 18.73 -2.20
C PHE A 54 13.30 18.58 -1.58
N LYS A 55 14.00 19.71 -1.39
CA LYS A 55 15.28 19.77 -0.67
C LYS A 55 15.03 20.17 0.78
N VAL A 56 15.81 19.64 1.70
CA VAL A 56 15.80 20.10 3.10
C VAL A 56 16.72 21.32 3.24
N ASP A 57 16.22 22.39 3.82
CA ASP A 57 16.99 23.61 4.06
C ASP A 57 18.21 23.32 4.95
N GLY A 58 19.38 23.82 4.53
CA GLY A 58 20.64 23.65 5.28
C GLY A 58 21.21 22.22 5.30
N LYS A 59 20.66 21.27 4.54
CA LYS A 59 21.15 19.88 4.46
C LYS A 59 21.25 19.43 3.00
N ASP A 60 22.26 18.63 2.66
CA ASP A 60 22.34 17.96 1.36
C ASP A 60 21.47 16.68 1.37
N LEU A 61 20.17 16.90 1.54
CA LEU A 61 19.17 15.84 1.70
C LEU A 61 17.92 16.21 0.91
N THR A 62 17.39 15.23 0.18
CA THR A 62 16.14 15.36 -0.57
C THR A 62 15.14 14.30 -0.15
N PHE A 63 13.86 14.61 -0.38
CA PHE A 63 12.79 13.63 -0.33
C PHE A 63 11.79 13.92 -1.44
N LYS A 64 10.98 12.93 -1.79
CA LYS A 64 9.93 13.07 -2.78
C LYS A 64 8.58 13.11 -2.09
N VAL A 65 7.67 13.95 -2.59
CA VAL A 65 6.25 13.90 -2.23
C VAL A 65 5.48 13.28 -3.39
N PHE A 66 4.41 12.56 -3.09
CA PHE A 66 3.44 12.13 -4.10
C PHE A 66 2.23 13.07 -4.09
N THR A 67 1.78 13.52 -5.27
CA THR A 67 0.56 14.31 -5.40
C THR A 67 -0.20 13.99 -6.69
N THR A 68 -1.52 13.99 -6.62
CA THR A 68 -2.43 13.96 -7.78
C THR A 68 -2.80 15.37 -8.27
N ARG A 69 -2.37 16.39 -7.52
CA ARG A 69 -2.71 17.82 -7.69
C ARG A 69 -1.47 18.68 -7.90
N ALA A 70 -0.60 18.30 -8.84
CA ALA A 70 0.59 19.10 -9.14
C ALA A 70 0.23 20.53 -9.61
N ASP A 71 -1.00 20.75 -10.08
CA ASP A 71 -1.57 22.07 -10.39
C ASP A 71 -1.61 23.02 -9.20
N THR A 72 -1.68 22.49 -7.97
CA THR A 72 -1.76 23.29 -6.75
C THR A 72 -0.39 23.55 -6.11
N LEU A 73 0.72 23.12 -6.73
CA LEU A 73 2.05 23.14 -6.11
C LEU A 73 2.44 24.52 -5.55
N TYR A 74 2.16 25.63 -6.25
CA TYR A 74 2.43 26.99 -5.76
C TYR A 74 1.71 27.39 -4.47
N GLY A 75 0.64 26.66 -4.12
CA GLY A 75 -0.14 26.82 -2.91
C GLY A 75 0.35 25.96 -1.75
N ALA A 76 1.43 25.19 -1.94
CA ALA A 76 2.04 24.41 -0.87
C ALA A 76 2.66 25.36 0.17
N THR A 77 2.16 25.28 1.41
CA THR A 77 2.61 26.16 2.50
C THR A 77 3.33 25.41 3.62
N TYR A 78 3.25 24.08 3.64
CA TYR A 78 4.03 23.20 4.52
C TYR A 78 4.15 21.81 3.89
N VAL A 79 5.03 20.99 4.45
CA VAL A 79 5.19 19.57 4.08
C VAL A 79 4.80 18.73 5.28
N VAL A 80 4.14 17.60 5.03
CA VAL A 80 3.82 16.62 6.07
C VAL A 80 4.44 15.27 5.72
N ILE A 81 5.12 14.68 6.68
CA ILE A 81 5.81 13.40 6.56
C ILE A 81 5.19 12.39 7.52
N ALA A 82 5.05 11.14 7.09
CA ALA A 82 4.60 10.07 7.96
C ALA A 82 5.55 9.92 9.17
N PRO A 83 5.05 9.77 10.41
CA PRO A 83 5.89 9.65 11.60
C PRO A 83 6.91 8.51 11.51
N GLU A 84 6.59 7.44 10.80
CA GLU A 84 7.46 6.28 10.61
C GLU A 84 8.53 6.47 9.52
N HIS A 85 8.52 7.57 8.78
CA HIS A 85 9.45 7.77 7.65
C HIS A 85 10.88 8.04 8.14
N GLU A 86 11.85 7.32 7.58
CA GLU A 86 13.26 7.35 8.00
C GLU A 86 13.87 8.76 8.02
N ILE A 87 13.47 9.61 7.06
CA ILE A 87 13.95 10.99 6.98
C ILE A 87 13.64 11.84 8.22
N VAL A 88 12.58 11.51 8.98
CA VAL A 88 12.17 12.28 10.16
C VAL A 88 13.32 12.33 11.18
N ASP A 89 14.02 11.22 11.37
CA ASP A 89 15.14 11.13 12.32
C ASP A 89 16.37 11.90 11.83
N LEU A 90 16.50 12.11 10.51
CA LEU A 90 17.61 12.85 9.90
C LEU A 90 17.38 14.36 9.91
N ILE A 91 16.13 14.81 9.88
CA ILE A 91 15.80 16.24 9.73
C ILE A 91 15.49 16.93 11.06
N THR A 92 14.88 16.22 12.01
CA THR A 92 14.43 16.76 13.29
C THR A 92 15.57 17.48 14.03
N THR A 93 15.33 18.70 14.48
CA THR A 93 16.31 19.47 15.25
C THR A 93 16.27 19.08 16.73
N ASP A 94 17.35 19.36 17.46
CA ASP A 94 17.48 18.96 18.88
C ASP A 94 16.36 19.52 19.76
N GLU A 95 15.87 20.73 19.47
CA GLU A 95 14.77 21.38 20.19
C GLU A 95 13.46 20.60 20.10
N TYR A 96 13.18 19.98 18.94
CA TYR A 96 11.91 19.29 18.68
C TYR A 96 12.01 17.76 18.83
N LYS A 97 13.20 17.23 19.12
CA LYS A 97 13.47 15.78 19.16
C LYS A 97 12.58 15.02 20.13
N GLN A 98 12.36 15.56 21.33
CA GLN A 98 11.51 14.91 22.34
C GLN A 98 10.05 14.84 21.86
N ALA A 99 9.49 15.98 21.41
CA ALA A 99 8.11 16.04 20.94
C ALA A 99 7.87 15.14 19.72
N VAL A 100 8.84 15.06 18.81
CA VAL A 100 8.79 14.17 17.64
C VAL A 100 8.78 12.70 18.06
N GLU A 101 9.65 12.28 18.99
CA GLU A 101 9.70 10.88 19.41
C GLU A 101 8.42 10.47 20.18
N GLU A 102 7.92 11.34 21.07
CA GLU A 102 6.64 11.13 21.75
C GLU A 102 5.49 10.98 20.74
N TYR A 103 5.49 11.79 19.67
CA TYR A 103 4.48 11.71 18.63
C TYR A 103 4.61 10.45 17.76
N LYS A 104 5.83 10.01 17.46
CA LYS A 104 6.09 8.73 16.78
C LYS A 104 5.54 7.55 17.59
N GLU A 105 5.76 7.54 18.90
CA GLU A 105 5.20 6.52 19.79
C GLU A 105 3.67 6.57 19.85
N TYR A 106 3.08 7.76 19.88
CA TYR A 106 1.64 7.95 19.82
C TYR A 106 1.06 7.39 18.50
N ALA A 107 1.64 7.75 17.36
CA ALA A 107 1.17 7.32 16.04
C ALA A 107 1.33 5.80 15.83
N ARG A 108 2.37 5.17 16.41
CA ARG A 108 2.61 3.71 16.35
C ARG A 108 1.53 2.89 17.04
N LYS A 109 0.87 3.46 18.07
CA LYS A 109 -0.21 2.78 18.81
C LYS A 109 -1.52 2.76 18.03
N GLN A 110 -1.62 3.48 16.93
CA GLN A 110 -2.86 3.65 16.19
C GLN A 110 -2.88 2.80 14.92
N SER A 111 -4.04 2.21 14.64
CA SER A 111 -4.27 1.53 13.37
C SER A 111 -4.36 2.55 12.22
N GLU A 112 -4.07 2.12 11.00
CA GLU A 112 -4.23 3.02 9.85
C GLU A 112 -5.69 3.46 9.64
N ILE A 113 -6.65 2.60 10.01
CA ILE A 113 -8.09 2.92 9.97
C ILE A 113 -8.37 4.09 10.92
N GLU A 114 -7.85 4.05 12.15
CA GLU A 114 -7.99 5.14 13.10
C GLU A 114 -7.32 6.43 12.61
N ARG A 115 -6.14 6.31 11.99
CA ARG A 115 -5.39 7.46 11.45
C ARG A 115 -6.10 8.12 10.26
N LEU A 116 -6.75 7.31 9.42
CA LEU A 116 -7.52 7.79 8.26
C LEU A 116 -8.96 8.19 8.58
N SER A 117 -9.42 8.00 9.83
CA SER A 117 -10.76 8.39 10.25
C SER A 117 -11.01 9.88 10.03
N THR A 118 -12.15 10.21 9.44
CA THR A 118 -12.62 11.59 9.24
C THR A 118 -13.19 12.20 10.53
N GLU A 119 -13.59 11.37 11.50
CA GLU A 119 -14.10 11.84 12.80
C GLU A 119 -12.96 12.22 13.77
N LYS A 120 -11.74 11.77 13.47
CA LYS A 120 -10.59 12.01 14.31
C LYS A 120 -9.97 13.36 14.02
N GLU A 121 -9.76 14.12 15.09
CA GLU A 121 -9.04 15.38 15.04
C GLU A 121 -7.62 15.17 14.50
N LYS A 122 -7.23 15.95 13.48
CA LYS A 122 -5.89 15.89 12.90
C LYS A 122 -4.87 16.41 13.90
N THR A 123 -3.80 15.65 14.10
CA THR A 123 -2.71 16.01 15.02
C THR A 123 -1.39 16.00 14.28
N GLY A 124 -0.42 16.76 14.75
CA GLY A 124 0.93 16.75 14.21
C GLY A 124 1.90 17.57 15.04
N VAL A 125 3.19 17.37 14.76
CA VAL A 125 4.31 18.02 15.44
C VAL A 125 5.27 18.60 14.42
N PHE A 126 5.71 19.83 14.65
CA PHE A 126 6.74 20.48 13.84
C PHE A 126 8.11 19.87 14.12
N THR A 127 8.88 19.59 13.07
CA THR A 127 10.20 18.94 13.21
C THR A 127 11.34 19.91 13.52
N GLY A 128 11.09 21.22 13.45
CA GLY A 128 12.16 22.23 13.46
C GLY A 128 12.85 22.41 12.10
N ALA A 129 12.55 21.56 11.12
CA ALA A 129 13.16 21.59 9.79
C ALA A 129 12.26 22.24 8.75
N TYR A 130 12.87 22.71 7.66
CA TYR A 130 12.18 23.34 6.53
C TYR A 130 12.55 22.63 5.23
N ALA A 131 11.58 22.53 4.33
CA ALA A 131 11.77 22.12 2.94
C ALA A 131 11.87 23.36 2.04
N ILE A 132 12.57 23.25 0.93
CA ILE A 132 12.63 24.30 -0.09
C ILE A 132 11.60 24.00 -1.17
N HIS A 133 10.64 24.91 -1.33
CA HIS A 133 9.62 24.81 -2.36
C HIS A 133 10.29 24.75 -3.74
N PRO A 134 9.98 23.75 -4.59
CA PRO A 134 10.76 23.48 -5.79
C PRO A 134 10.67 24.56 -6.88
N LEU A 135 9.54 25.26 -6.96
CA LEU A 135 9.32 26.38 -7.89
C LEU A 135 9.61 27.78 -7.31
N THR A 136 9.16 28.09 -6.09
CA THR A 136 9.30 29.44 -5.51
C THR A 136 10.60 29.65 -4.72
N GLY A 137 11.25 28.57 -4.27
CA GLY A 137 12.40 28.64 -3.37
C GLY A 137 12.07 29.02 -1.93
N GLU A 138 10.78 29.22 -1.60
CA GLU A 138 10.33 29.54 -0.25
C GLU A 138 10.56 28.37 0.71
N LYS A 139 10.79 28.69 1.99
CA LYS A 139 10.95 27.70 3.05
C LYS A 139 9.58 27.27 3.57
N LEU A 140 9.30 25.98 3.50
CA LEU A 140 8.06 25.36 3.98
C LEU A 140 8.36 24.56 5.26
N PRO A 141 7.69 24.82 6.40
CA PRO A 141 7.92 24.04 7.60
C PRO A 141 7.56 22.56 7.36
N ILE A 142 8.39 21.65 7.88
CA ILE A 142 8.16 20.21 7.79
C ILE A 142 7.52 19.72 9.10
N TRP A 143 6.34 19.15 8.98
CA TRP A 143 5.58 18.54 10.07
C TRP A 143 5.54 17.03 9.92
N ILE A 144 5.32 16.34 11.05
CA ILE A 144 4.86 14.95 11.05
C ILE A 144 3.41 14.91 11.49
N ALA A 145 2.59 14.08 10.83
CA ALA A 145 1.19 13.93 11.19
C ALA A 145 0.69 12.51 10.90
N ASP A 146 -0.24 12.04 11.73
CA ASP A 146 -0.78 10.69 11.66
C ASP A 146 -1.62 10.45 10.39
N TYR A 147 -2.22 11.46 9.78
CA TYR A 147 -3.01 11.25 8.56
C TYR A 147 -2.16 10.94 7.30
N VAL A 148 -0.84 11.09 7.36
CA VAL A 148 0.09 10.72 6.28
C VAL A 148 0.66 9.33 6.55
N LEU A 149 0.43 8.39 5.62
CA LEU A 149 0.86 7.00 5.78
C LEU A 149 2.18 6.73 5.05
N ALA A 150 3.17 6.16 5.74
CA ALA A 150 4.46 5.80 5.14
C ALA A 150 4.34 4.78 4.00
N THR A 151 3.26 3.99 4.03
CA THR A 151 2.93 2.90 3.11
C THR A 151 2.16 3.35 1.86
N TYR A 152 1.86 4.65 1.72
CA TYR A 152 1.16 5.21 0.56
C TYR A 152 1.94 6.36 -0.03
N GLY A 153 1.98 6.48 -1.37
CA GLY A 153 2.79 7.51 -1.98
C GLY A 153 4.27 7.25 -1.74
N THR A 154 4.94 8.29 -1.30
CA THR A 154 6.33 8.28 -0.80
C THR A 154 6.37 8.38 0.72
N GLY A 155 5.24 8.31 1.42
CA GLY A 155 5.16 8.64 2.84
C GLY A 155 5.34 10.13 3.17
N CYS A 156 5.43 10.99 2.15
CA CYS A 156 5.53 12.44 2.27
C CYS A 156 4.49 13.12 1.36
N VAL A 157 3.86 14.19 1.83
CA VAL A 157 2.90 14.99 1.07
C VAL A 157 3.25 16.47 1.15
N MET A 158 3.04 17.19 0.04
CA MET A 158 2.95 18.64 0.08
C MET A 158 1.54 19.02 0.54
N ALA A 159 1.43 19.92 1.51
CA ALA A 159 0.14 20.34 2.00
C ALA A 159 -0.30 21.63 1.33
N VAL A 160 -1.50 21.63 0.75
CA VAL A 160 -2.05 22.78 0.00
C VAL A 160 -3.42 23.16 0.57
N PRO A 161 -3.45 23.86 1.71
CA PRO A 161 -4.68 24.06 2.50
C PRO A 161 -5.85 24.67 1.74
N ALA A 162 -5.58 25.56 0.78
CA ALA A 162 -6.66 26.18 0.02
C ALA A 162 -7.42 25.18 -0.88
N HIS A 163 -6.86 24.00 -1.15
CA HIS A 163 -7.34 23.05 -2.15
C HIS A 163 -7.37 21.58 -1.70
N ASP A 164 -7.19 21.30 -0.40
CA ASP A 164 -7.40 19.99 0.23
C ASP A 164 -8.04 20.20 1.61
N GLU A 165 -9.13 19.51 1.90
CA GLU A 165 -9.91 19.67 3.14
C GLU A 165 -9.10 19.31 4.39
N ARG A 166 -8.29 18.25 4.32
CA ARG A 166 -7.49 17.77 5.47
C ARG A 166 -6.37 18.76 5.77
N ASP A 167 -5.74 19.27 4.72
CA ASP A 167 -4.70 20.29 4.86
C ASP A 167 -5.28 21.62 5.35
N TYR A 168 -6.52 21.95 4.98
CA TYR A 168 -7.25 23.13 5.47
C TYR A 168 -7.56 23.04 6.97
N GLU A 169 -8.10 21.91 7.42
CA GLU A 169 -8.37 21.64 8.83
C GLU A 169 -7.08 21.71 9.67
N PHE A 170 -6.02 21.05 9.20
CA PHE A 170 -4.72 21.05 9.87
C PHE A 170 -4.12 22.47 9.91
N ALA A 171 -4.14 23.19 8.78
CA ALA A 171 -3.61 24.55 8.73
C ALA A 171 -4.38 25.51 9.63
N THR A 172 -5.71 25.42 9.66
CA THR A 172 -6.56 26.24 10.53
C THR A 172 -6.27 25.97 12.00
N LYS A 173 -6.08 24.70 12.38
CA LYS A 173 -5.77 24.31 13.76
C LYS A 173 -4.41 24.81 14.23
N TYR A 174 -3.40 24.75 13.36
CA TYR A 174 -2.01 25.07 13.69
C TYR A 174 -1.58 26.47 13.23
N ASP A 175 -2.53 27.32 12.83
CA ASP A 175 -2.29 28.69 12.32
C ASP A 175 -1.23 28.74 11.21
N LEU A 176 -1.30 27.78 10.28
CA LEU A 176 -0.40 27.68 9.13
C LEU A 176 -0.96 28.50 7.95
N PRO A 177 -0.08 29.01 7.06
CA PRO A 177 -0.53 29.83 5.94
C PRO A 177 -1.48 29.07 5.01
N ILE A 178 -2.56 29.74 4.58
CA ILE A 178 -3.50 29.23 3.58
C ILE A 178 -3.35 30.10 2.33
N LYS A 179 -2.78 29.53 1.25
CA LYS A 179 -2.51 30.25 0.00
C LYS A 179 -3.38 29.73 -1.14
N ARG A 180 -4.28 30.58 -1.61
CA ARG A 180 -5.16 30.26 -2.73
C ARG A 180 -4.42 30.36 -4.07
N VAL A 181 -4.45 29.28 -4.84
CA VAL A 181 -3.83 29.17 -6.17
C VAL A 181 -4.79 28.71 -7.28
N ILE A 182 -6.03 28.36 -6.97
CA ILE A 182 -7.06 28.03 -7.95
C ILE A 182 -8.30 28.87 -7.70
N LYS A 183 -8.89 29.35 -8.80
CA LYS A 183 -10.18 30.02 -8.84
C LYS A 183 -11.19 29.21 -9.66
N GLY A 184 -12.44 29.13 -9.19
CA GLY A 184 -13.54 28.54 -9.93
C GLY A 184 -13.80 29.26 -11.26
N ILE A 185 -14.36 28.53 -12.23
CA ILE A 185 -14.69 29.07 -13.55
C ILE A 185 -16.20 29.34 -13.62
N GLY A 186 -16.59 30.57 -13.96
CA GLY A 186 -18.00 30.97 -14.03
C GLY A 186 -18.61 31.23 -12.65
N ASP A 187 -19.91 30.95 -12.51
CA ASP A 187 -20.67 31.18 -11.28
C ASP A 187 -20.58 29.99 -10.30
N VAL A 188 -19.36 29.53 -10.02
CA VAL A 188 -19.08 28.47 -9.06
C VAL A 188 -18.73 29.08 -7.70
N ASP A 189 -19.31 28.56 -6.61
CA ASP A 189 -18.87 28.90 -5.26
C ASP A 189 -17.45 28.37 -5.06
N ASP A 190 -16.54 29.30 -4.81
CA ASP A 190 -15.11 29.04 -4.72
C ASP A 190 -14.53 29.36 -3.34
N SER A 191 -15.40 29.28 -2.32
CA SER A 191 -15.02 29.33 -0.90
C SER A 191 -13.97 28.27 -0.55
N LEU A 192 -13.13 28.59 0.44
CA LEU A 192 -12.05 27.72 0.87
C LEU A 192 -12.55 26.70 1.91
N PRO A 193 -12.08 25.45 1.85
CA PRO A 193 -11.17 24.88 0.84
C PRO A 193 -11.87 24.62 -0.51
N PHE A 194 -11.28 25.07 -1.62
CA PHE A 194 -11.80 24.86 -2.97
C PHE A 194 -11.10 23.67 -3.63
N VAL A 195 -11.73 22.50 -3.57
CA VAL A 195 -11.12 21.22 -4.02
C VAL A 195 -11.29 20.92 -5.51
N GLU A 196 -12.20 21.61 -6.20
CA GLU A 196 -12.47 21.40 -7.61
C GLU A 196 -11.36 21.95 -8.53
N TYR A 197 -11.42 21.57 -9.81
CA TYR A 197 -10.57 22.16 -10.84
C TYR A 197 -11.05 23.56 -11.25
N GLY A 198 -10.11 24.37 -11.70
CA GLY A 198 -10.40 25.73 -12.12
C GLY A 198 -9.27 26.35 -12.92
N VAL A 199 -9.06 27.64 -12.74
CA VAL A 199 -7.97 28.40 -13.35
C VAL A 199 -6.95 28.78 -12.29
N LEU A 200 -5.67 28.58 -12.60
CA LEU A 200 -4.58 28.91 -11.71
C LEU A 200 -4.46 30.43 -11.52
N ILE A 201 -4.32 30.84 -10.28
CA ILE A 201 -3.98 32.19 -9.84
C ILE A 201 -2.75 32.12 -8.94
N ASN A 202 -2.03 33.22 -8.75
CA ASN A 202 -0.86 33.29 -7.86
C ASN A 202 0.20 32.19 -8.10
N SER A 203 0.33 31.73 -9.35
CA SER A 203 1.08 30.52 -9.71
C SER A 203 2.23 30.79 -10.69
N GLY A 204 2.85 31.98 -10.59
CA GLY A 204 3.96 32.38 -11.45
C GLY A 204 3.61 32.29 -12.93
N GLU A 205 4.47 31.63 -13.71
CA GLU A 205 4.32 31.41 -15.16
C GLU A 205 3.09 30.58 -15.55
N PHE A 206 2.47 29.86 -14.61
CA PHE A 206 1.28 29.03 -14.85
C PHE A 206 -0.04 29.75 -14.56
N THR A 207 0.01 31.01 -14.13
CA THR A 207 -1.19 31.82 -13.89
C THR A 207 -2.03 31.95 -15.17
N GLY A 208 -3.34 31.72 -15.06
CA GLY A 208 -4.29 31.79 -16.17
C GLY A 208 -4.49 30.46 -16.92
N ILE A 209 -3.71 29.43 -16.61
CA ILE A 209 -3.86 28.08 -17.19
C ILE A 209 -4.91 27.29 -16.41
N LYS A 210 -5.63 26.37 -17.07
CA LYS A 210 -6.56 25.44 -16.41
C LYS A 210 -5.81 24.38 -15.60
N SER A 211 -6.38 23.96 -14.47
CA SER A 211 -5.80 22.95 -13.57
C SER A 211 -5.30 21.69 -14.29
N GLU A 212 -6.09 21.10 -15.19
CA GLU A 212 -5.73 19.83 -15.84
C GLU A 212 -4.47 19.97 -16.71
N GLU A 213 -4.35 21.09 -17.42
CA GLU A 213 -3.19 21.41 -18.25
C GLU A 213 -1.99 21.80 -17.39
N ALA A 214 -2.20 22.60 -16.34
CA ALA A 214 -1.15 23.03 -15.43
C ALA A 214 -0.50 21.85 -14.68
N ARG A 215 -1.30 20.86 -14.27
CA ARG A 215 -0.82 19.64 -13.62
C ARG A 215 0.26 18.95 -14.45
N ILE A 216 0.06 18.85 -15.76
CA ILE A 216 1.02 18.22 -16.68
C ILE A 216 2.25 19.12 -16.84
N LYS A 217 2.04 20.40 -17.19
CA LYS A 217 3.15 21.32 -17.49
C LYS A 217 4.09 21.56 -16.29
N ILE A 218 3.55 21.63 -15.07
CA ILE A 218 4.35 21.79 -13.85
C ILE A 218 5.28 20.58 -13.65
N VAL A 219 4.75 19.37 -13.83
CA VAL A 219 5.53 18.14 -13.69
C VAL A 219 6.57 18.05 -14.79
N GLU A 220 6.22 18.33 -16.04
CA GLU A 220 7.17 18.35 -17.17
C GLU A 220 8.33 19.33 -16.95
N LYS A 221 8.03 20.54 -16.46
CA LYS A 221 9.06 21.53 -16.13
C LYS A 221 10.05 20.99 -15.09
N LEU A 222 9.55 20.47 -13.97
CA LEU A 222 10.39 19.91 -12.92
C LEU A 222 11.12 18.64 -13.36
N GLN A 223 10.52 17.86 -14.26
CA GLN A 223 11.14 16.69 -14.85
C GLN A 223 12.34 17.04 -15.73
N GLN A 224 12.30 18.15 -16.48
CA GLN A 224 13.45 18.66 -17.25
C GLN A 224 14.64 19.02 -16.35
N GLU A 225 14.38 19.39 -15.09
CA GLU A 225 15.39 19.65 -14.06
C GLU A 225 15.82 18.38 -13.30
N GLY A 226 15.23 17.22 -13.61
CA GLY A 226 15.47 15.96 -12.88
C GLY A 226 14.79 15.88 -11.51
N ARG A 227 13.81 16.74 -11.24
CA ARG A 227 13.19 16.94 -9.92
C ARG A 227 11.74 16.49 -9.82
N ALA A 228 11.18 15.91 -10.88
CA ALA A 228 9.87 15.29 -10.85
C ALA A 228 9.72 14.15 -11.87
N SER A 229 8.74 13.29 -11.65
CA SER A 229 8.34 12.25 -12.60
C SER A 229 6.86 11.90 -12.43
N PHE A 230 6.15 11.69 -13.55
CA PHE A 230 4.80 11.11 -13.49
C PHE A 230 4.82 9.73 -12.84
N LYS A 231 3.83 9.46 -12.01
CA LYS A 231 3.73 8.22 -11.24
C LYS A 231 2.28 7.81 -11.09
N VAL A 232 2.00 6.54 -11.40
CA VAL A 232 0.76 5.88 -11.01
C VAL A 232 0.98 5.23 -9.66
N ASN A 233 0.06 5.45 -8.73
CA ASN A 233 0.08 4.82 -7.42
C ASN A 233 -1.22 4.07 -7.14
N TYR A 234 -1.16 3.06 -6.29
CA TYR A 234 -2.32 2.28 -5.89
C TYR A 234 -2.40 2.25 -4.37
N ARG A 235 -3.62 2.32 -3.84
CA ARG A 235 -3.87 2.08 -2.43
C ARG A 235 -3.71 0.60 -2.06
N LEU A 236 -3.91 -0.29 -3.04
CA LEU A 236 -3.66 -1.73 -2.88
C LEU A 236 -2.23 -1.97 -2.39
N ARG A 237 -2.11 -2.93 -1.46
CA ARG A 237 -0.82 -3.43 -0.98
C ARG A 237 -0.63 -4.88 -1.35
N ASP A 238 0.62 -5.30 -1.28
CA ASP A 238 0.97 -6.70 -1.37
C ASP A 238 0.26 -7.49 -0.26
N TRP A 239 -0.15 -8.70 -0.60
CA TRP A 239 -0.98 -9.53 0.27
C TRP A 239 -0.08 -10.30 1.24
N LEU A 240 -0.14 -9.94 2.51
CA LEU A 240 0.54 -10.65 3.60
C LEU A 240 -0.11 -12.04 3.79
N VAL A 241 0.61 -13.10 3.45
CA VAL A 241 0.09 -14.49 3.44
C VAL A 241 0.60 -15.36 4.59
N SER A 242 1.70 -15.01 5.26
CA SER A 242 2.17 -15.80 6.41
C SER A 242 1.38 -15.50 7.68
N ARG A 243 1.19 -16.51 8.52
CA ARG A 243 0.49 -16.44 9.80
C ARG A 243 1.26 -17.20 10.87
N GLN A 244 1.41 -16.59 12.04
CA GLN A 244 2.00 -17.21 13.23
C GLN A 244 0.96 -18.12 13.91
N ARG A 245 0.43 -19.08 13.16
CA ARG A 245 -0.62 -20.01 13.58
C ARG A 245 -0.21 -21.42 13.21
N TYR A 246 -0.78 -22.39 13.93
CA TYR A 246 -0.57 -23.81 13.63
C TYR A 246 -1.49 -24.30 12.52
N TRP A 247 -2.78 -23.95 12.60
CA TRP A 247 -3.80 -24.53 11.70
C TRP A 247 -3.85 -23.80 10.36
N GLY A 248 -2.95 -24.17 9.46
CA GLY A 248 -2.88 -23.70 8.09
C GLY A 248 -1.88 -24.54 7.29
N ALA A 249 -1.84 -24.34 5.97
CA ALA A 249 -0.87 -25.02 5.11
C ALA A 249 0.56 -24.53 5.42
N PRO A 250 1.53 -25.42 5.73
CA PRO A 250 2.92 -25.01 5.92
C PRO A 250 3.50 -24.32 4.69
N ILE A 251 4.24 -23.23 4.88
CA ILE A 251 4.94 -22.54 3.79
C ILE A 251 6.11 -23.44 3.33
N PRO A 252 6.19 -23.83 2.03
CA PRO A 252 7.19 -24.79 1.54
C PRO A 252 8.56 -24.12 1.32
N VAL A 253 9.11 -23.52 2.37
CA VAL A 253 10.39 -22.81 2.37
C VAL A 253 11.30 -23.33 3.48
N ILE A 254 12.60 -23.33 3.19
CA ILE A 254 13.71 -23.71 4.06
C ILE A 254 14.68 -22.54 4.20
N HIS A 255 15.05 -22.20 5.44
CA HIS A 255 16.04 -21.21 5.82
C HIS A 255 17.38 -21.89 6.07
N CYS A 256 18.38 -21.59 5.25
CA CYS A 256 19.74 -22.12 5.38
C CYS A 256 20.75 -20.98 5.56
N GLU A 257 21.61 -21.06 6.58
CA GLU A 257 22.62 -20.04 6.87
C GLU A 257 23.60 -19.78 5.70
N ARG A 258 23.84 -20.79 4.85
CA ARG A 258 24.76 -20.68 3.70
C ARG A 258 24.07 -20.29 2.40
N CYS A 259 22.84 -20.76 2.20
CA CYS A 259 22.13 -20.63 0.92
C CYS A 259 21.04 -19.55 0.95
N GLY A 260 20.69 -19.04 2.13
CA GLY A 260 19.56 -18.14 2.34
C GLY A 260 18.22 -18.90 2.30
N ILE A 261 17.24 -18.27 1.66
CA ILE A 261 15.88 -18.79 1.45
C ILE A 261 15.90 -19.79 0.30
N VAL A 262 15.44 -21.02 0.55
CA VAL A 262 15.43 -22.12 -0.43
C VAL A 262 14.04 -22.76 -0.46
N PRO A 263 13.41 -22.96 -1.62
CA PRO A 263 12.14 -23.68 -1.69
C PRO A 263 12.33 -25.17 -1.38
N VAL A 264 11.30 -25.80 -0.83
CA VAL A 264 11.22 -27.26 -0.73
C VAL A 264 11.12 -27.85 -2.16
N PRO A 265 11.84 -28.93 -2.49
CA PRO A 265 11.69 -29.62 -3.79
C PRO A 265 10.25 -30.08 -4.04
N GLU A 266 9.83 -30.09 -5.29
CA GLU A 266 8.44 -30.46 -5.66
C GLU A 266 8.13 -31.92 -5.29
N GLU A 267 9.08 -32.83 -5.47
CA GLU A 267 8.95 -34.24 -5.06
C GLU A 267 8.82 -34.46 -3.55
N ASP A 268 9.21 -33.47 -2.74
CA ASP A 268 9.15 -33.51 -1.27
C ASP A 268 7.83 -32.91 -0.74
N LEU A 269 6.92 -32.49 -1.62
CA LEU A 269 5.59 -32.05 -1.25
C LEU A 269 4.65 -33.25 -1.01
N PRO A 270 3.68 -33.13 -0.07
CA PRO A 270 3.40 -31.96 0.77
C PRO A 270 4.31 -31.88 2.01
N VAL A 271 4.59 -30.66 2.47
CA VAL A 271 5.10 -30.43 3.82
C VAL A 271 3.95 -30.66 4.81
N LEU A 272 3.96 -31.82 5.47
CA LEU A 272 2.90 -32.21 6.38
C LEU A 272 2.98 -31.48 7.72
N LEU A 273 1.81 -31.03 8.20
CA LEU A 273 1.67 -30.44 9.53
C LEU A 273 1.82 -31.55 10.60
N PRO A 274 2.68 -31.38 11.61
CA PRO A 274 2.80 -32.34 12.71
C PRO A 274 1.56 -32.30 13.61
N TYR A 275 1.10 -33.44 14.11
CA TYR A 275 -0.08 -33.49 15.00
C TYR A 275 0.27 -33.31 16.48
N ASP A 276 1.53 -33.51 16.83
CA ASP A 276 2.10 -33.47 18.17
C ASP A 276 2.69 -32.09 18.52
N VAL A 277 1.84 -31.05 18.49
CA VAL A 277 2.26 -29.66 18.70
C VAL A 277 1.81 -29.10 20.05
N GLU A 278 2.72 -28.40 20.73
CA GLU A 278 2.43 -27.66 21.96
C GLU A 278 2.00 -26.22 21.65
N PHE A 279 0.87 -25.80 22.23
CA PHE A 279 0.33 -24.46 22.08
C PHE A 279 0.72 -23.58 23.27
N ALA A 280 1.68 -22.67 23.05
CA ALA A 280 2.09 -21.70 24.06
C ALA A 280 1.66 -20.27 23.66
N PRO A 281 1.16 -19.43 24.60
CA PRO A 281 0.69 -18.07 24.32
C PRO A 281 1.86 -17.07 24.15
N THR A 282 2.77 -17.37 23.22
CA THR A 282 4.00 -16.60 22.98
C THR A 282 3.85 -15.52 21.91
N GLY A 283 2.81 -15.62 21.08
CA GLY A 283 2.65 -14.79 19.88
C GLY A 283 3.48 -15.26 18.68
N GLU A 284 4.26 -16.34 18.82
CA GLU A 284 4.98 -17.00 17.74
C GLU A 284 4.20 -18.21 17.21
N SER A 285 4.55 -18.69 16.01
CA SER A 285 3.97 -19.93 15.49
C SER A 285 4.29 -21.11 16.40
N PRO A 286 3.29 -21.96 16.77
CA PRO A 286 3.53 -23.18 17.53
C PRO A 286 4.55 -24.13 16.87
N LEU A 287 4.65 -24.13 15.53
CA LEU A 287 5.57 -24.97 14.79
C LEU A 287 7.03 -24.62 15.06
N LYS A 288 7.33 -23.38 15.42
CA LYS A 288 8.70 -22.88 15.66
C LYS A 288 9.45 -23.67 16.73
N LYS A 289 8.73 -24.24 17.70
CA LYS A 289 9.29 -25.02 18.81
C LYS A 289 9.35 -26.52 18.51
N HIS A 290 8.76 -26.97 17.41
CA HIS A 290 8.66 -28.39 17.08
C HIS A 290 9.91 -28.86 16.34
N GLU A 291 10.91 -29.34 17.09
CA GLU A 291 12.23 -29.71 16.54
C GLU A 291 12.15 -30.73 15.40
N GLY A 292 11.26 -31.72 15.48
CA GLY A 292 11.11 -32.75 14.43
C GLY A 292 10.52 -32.22 13.12
N PHE A 293 9.83 -31.09 13.16
CA PHE A 293 9.28 -30.42 11.97
C PHE A 293 10.27 -29.41 11.42
N MET A 294 10.84 -28.60 12.33
CA MET A 294 11.72 -27.49 11.97
C MET A 294 13.04 -27.97 11.40
N ASN A 295 13.69 -28.98 11.99
CA ASN A 295 15.03 -29.37 11.58
C ASN A 295 15.02 -30.19 10.28
N VAL A 296 15.67 -29.66 9.25
CA VAL A 296 15.81 -30.31 7.94
C VAL A 296 17.22 -30.15 7.38
N THR A 297 17.51 -30.88 6.30
CA THR A 297 18.73 -30.68 5.52
C THR A 297 18.44 -29.74 4.36
N CYS A 298 19.32 -28.78 4.10
CA CYS A 298 19.20 -27.89 2.96
C CYS A 298 19.33 -28.70 1.66
N PRO A 299 18.32 -28.67 0.76
CA PRO A 299 18.37 -29.44 -0.48
C PRO A 299 19.45 -28.94 -1.46
N LYS A 300 19.94 -27.71 -1.28
CA LYS A 300 20.97 -27.11 -2.15
C LYS A 300 22.41 -27.46 -1.75
N CYS A 301 22.71 -27.53 -0.44
CA CYS A 301 24.09 -27.67 0.03
C CYS A 301 24.32 -28.83 1.01
N GLY A 302 23.28 -29.56 1.40
CA GLY A 302 23.37 -30.65 2.37
C GLY A 302 23.63 -30.22 3.82
N GLY A 303 23.71 -28.91 4.10
CA GLY A 303 23.91 -28.38 5.45
C GLY A 303 22.64 -28.41 6.31
N LYS A 304 22.79 -28.17 7.62
CA LYS A 304 21.65 -27.98 8.53
C LYS A 304 20.83 -26.75 8.09
N ALA A 305 19.51 -26.88 8.16
CA ALA A 305 18.58 -25.81 7.83
C ALA A 305 17.29 -25.95 8.63
N LEU A 306 16.46 -24.92 8.60
CA LEU A 306 15.18 -24.87 9.30
C LEU A 306 14.05 -24.69 8.30
N ARG A 307 12.92 -25.39 8.47
CA ARG A 307 11.68 -25.04 7.74
C ARG A 307 11.19 -23.66 8.14
N ASP A 308 10.37 -23.06 7.30
CA ASP A 308 9.58 -21.89 7.71
C ASP A 308 8.53 -22.31 8.76
N PRO A 309 8.46 -21.63 9.92
CA PRO A 309 7.51 -21.98 10.97
C PRO A 309 6.10 -21.44 10.72
N ASP A 310 5.92 -20.48 9.82
CA ASP A 310 4.62 -19.85 9.58
C ASP A 310 3.77 -20.70 8.61
N THR A 311 2.45 -20.53 8.69
CA THR A 311 1.50 -21.15 7.77
C THR A 311 0.90 -20.10 6.84
N LEU A 312 0.37 -20.54 5.71
CA LEU A 312 -0.40 -19.69 4.81
C LEU A 312 -1.74 -19.29 5.42
N ASP A 313 -2.18 -18.09 5.08
CA ASP A 313 -3.49 -17.54 5.38
C ASP A 313 -4.60 -18.32 4.67
N THR A 314 -5.76 -18.45 5.31
CA THR A 314 -6.88 -19.25 4.80
C THR A 314 -7.45 -18.72 3.48
N PHE A 315 -7.25 -17.44 3.14
CA PHE A 315 -7.66 -16.93 1.83
C PHE A 315 -6.81 -17.51 0.69
N VAL A 316 -5.60 -18.02 0.96
CA VAL A 316 -4.81 -18.71 -0.07
C VAL A 316 -5.56 -19.94 -0.55
N ASP A 317 -6.09 -20.74 0.37
CA ASP A 317 -6.85 -21.95 0.06
C ASP A 317 -8.15 -21.61 -0.71
N SER A 318 -8.87 -20.57 -0.25
CA SER A 318 -10.14 -20.16 -0.87
C SER A 318 -9.95 -19.42 -2.20
N SER A 319 -8.74 -19.01 -2.58
CA SER A 319 -8.54 -18.24 -3.82
C SER A 319 -8.50 -19.09 -5.09
N TRP A 320 -8.53 -20.42 -4.97
CA TRP A 320 -8.47 -21.31 -6.14
C TRP A 320 -9.30 -22.60 -6.00
N TYR A 321 -10.02 -22.79 -4.90
CA TYR A 321 -10.82 -24.01 -4.64
C TYR A 321 -11.82 -24.36 -5.75
N PHE A 322 -12.37 -23.35 -6.44
CA PHE A 322 -13.28 -23.53 -7.59
C PHE A 322 -12.59 -24.19 -8.78
N LEU A 323 -11.27 -24.01 -8.94
CA LEU A 323 -10.44 -24.73 -9.92
C LEU A 323 -10.22 -26.18 -9.50
N ARG A 324 -10.19 -26.48 -8.20
CA ARG A 324 -9.95 -27.84 -7.70
C ARG A 324 -11.19 -28.72 -7.78
N TYR A 325 -12.41 -28.16 -7.68
CA TYR A 325 -13.63 -28.96 -7.64
C TYR A 325 -13.84 -29.91 -8.82
N PRO A 326 -13.63 -29.51 -10.08
CA PRO A 326 -13.80 -30.41 -11.22
C PRO A 326 -12.85 -31.61 -11.21
N ASP A 327 -11.66 -31.47 -10.62
CA ASP A 327 -10.59 -32.48 -10.64
C ASP A 327 -10.04 -32.77 -9.23
N ASN A 328 -10.96 -32.93 -8.27
CA ASN A 328 -10.63 -32.94 -6.85
C ASN A 328 -9.83 -34.17 -6.37
N LYS A 329 -9.70 -35.20 -7.21
CA LYS A 329 -8.99 -36.46 -6.90
C LYS A 329 -7.61 -36.57 -7.55
N ASN A 330 -7.17 -35.57 -8.32
CA ASN A 330 -5.88 -35.61 -8.98
C ASN A 330 -4.72 -35.47 -7.98
N ASP A 331 -3.91 -36.51 -7.84
CA ASP A 331 -2.79 -36.56 -6.90
C ASP A 331 -1.45 -36.16 -7.54
N LYS A 332 -1.44 -35.75 -8.82
CA LYS A 332 -0.22 -35.39 -9.56
C LYS A 332 -0.09 -33.90 -9.83
N GLU A 333 -1.20 -33.21 -10.02
CA GLU A 333 -1.26 -31.78 -10.33
C GLU A 333 -2.38 -31.10 -9.54
N PRO A 334 -2.33 -29.75 -9.39
CA PRO A 334 -3.41 -29.01 -8.72
C PRO A 334 -4.77 -29.22 -9.39
N PHE A 335 -4.80 -29.37 -10.71
CA PHE A 335 -5.95 -29.71 -11.53
C PHE A 335 -5.49 -29.92 -12.97
N ASN A 336 -6.25 -30.70 -13.76
CA ASN A 336 -5.98 -30.85 -15.18
C ASN A 336 -6.45 -29.63 -15.99
N LYS A 337 -5.51 -28.92 -16.64
CA LYS A 337 -5.78 -27.72 -17.44
C LYS A 337 -6.90 -27.88 -18.46
N GLU A 338 -6.89 -28.98 -19.24
CA GLU A 338 -7.88 -29.18 -20.29
C GLU A 338 -9.31 -29.34 -19.74
N TRP A 339 -9.45 -30.00 -18.59
CA TRP A 339 -10.74 -30.14 -17.93
C TRP A 339 -11.21 -28.82 -17.33
N ILE A 340 -10.32 -28.07 -16.69
CA ILE A 340 -10.65 -26.78 -16.08
C ILE A 340 -11.09 -25.76 -17.12
N ASN A 341 -10.35 -25.62 -18.23
CA ASN A 341 -10.72 -24.68 -19.29
C ASN A 341 -12.01 -25.08 -20.05
N LYS A 342 -12.51 -26.31 -19.87
CA LYS A 342 -13.82 -26.74 -20.41
C LYS A 342 -14.98 -26.44 -19.45
N MET A 343 -14.73 -26.42 -18.15
CA MET A 343 -15.76 -26.30 -17.11
C MET A 343 -15.86 -24.91 -16.50
N LEU A 344 -14.81 -24.10 -16.63
CA LEU A 344 -14.70 -22.75 -16.11
C LEU A 344 -14.51 -21.73 -17.24
N PRO A 345 -14.79 -20.43 -17.02
CA PRO A 345 -15.08 -19.75 -15.74
C PRO A 345 -16.43 -20.09 -15.11
N VAL A 346 -16.63 -19.73 -13.83
CA VAL A 346 -17.88 -19.98 -13.09
C VAL A 346 -19.03 -19.16 -13.69
N ASP A 347 -20.07 -19.82 -14.21
CA ASP A 347 -21.24 -19.13 -14.77
C ASP A 347 -22.02 -18.29 -13.74
N LYS A 348 -22.12 -18.78 -12.50
CA LYS A 348 -22.85 -18.11 -11.43
C LYS A 348 -22.23 -18.37 -10.07
N TYR A 349 -21.67 -17.31 -9.48
CA TYR A 349 -21.14 -17.33 -8.13
C TYR A 349 -22.11 -16.65 -7.15
N VAL A 350 -22.44 -17.32 -6.05
CA VAL A 350 -23.36 -16.81 -5.02
C VAL A 350 -22.62 -16.72 -3.69
N GLY A 351 -22.52 -15.51 -3.14
CA GLY A 351 -21.85 -15.22 -1.88
C GLY A 351 -22.25 -13.87 -1.30
N GLY A 352 -21.81 -13.59 -0.07
CA GLY A 352 -22.08 -12.34 0.61
C GLY A 352 -21.11 -11.21 0.24
N ALA A 353 -21.56 -9.96 0.42
CA ALA A 353 -20.79 -8.76 0.07
C ALA A 353 -19.56 -8.52 0.97
N GLU A 354 -19.49 -9.18 2.13
CA GLU A 354 -18.34 -9.19 3.03
C GLU A 354 -17.04 -9.70 2.38
N HIS A 355 -17.17 -10.45 1.28
CA HIS A 355 -16.04 -11.01 0.53
C HIS A 355 -15.55 -10.14 -0.63
N ALA A 356 -16.14 -8.95 -0.83
CA ALA A 356 -15.89 -8.11 -2.00
C ALA A 356 -14.44 -7.69 -2.21
N THR A 357 -13.72 -7.30 -1.15
CA THR A 357 -12.35 -6.74 -1.23
C THR A 357 -11.26 -7.68 -0.73
N MET A 358 -11.64 -8.91 -0.34
CA MET A 358 -10.72 -9.95 0.12
C MET A 358 -10.83 -11.15 -0.83
N HIS A 359 -11.60 -12.18 -0.45
CA HIS A 359 -11.78 -13.41 -1.24
C HIS A 359 -12.02 -13.18 -2.74
N LEU A 360 -12.98 -12.32 -3.12
CA LEU A 360 -13.24 -12.07 -4.54
C LEU A 360 -12.07 -11.39 -5.26
N LEU A 361 -11.33 -10.52 -4.57
CA LEU A 361 -10.14 -9.88 -5.15
C LEU A 361 -8.97 -10.89 -5.26
N TYR A 362 -8.76 -11.71 -4.24
CA TYR A 362 -7.71 -12.72 -4.22
C TYR A 362 -7.96 -13.84 -5.23
N ALA A 363 -9.20 -14.29 -5.41
CA ALA A 363 -9.56 -15.27 -6.43
C ALA A 363 -9.25 -14.77 -7.85
N ARG A 364 -9.57 -13.51 -8.14
CA ARG A 364 -9.22 -12.87 -9.42
C ARG A 364 -7.71 -12.80 -9.62
N PHE A 365 -6.97 -12.37 -8.60
CA PHE A 365 -5.51 -12.32 -8.65
C PHE A 365 -4.89 -13.70 -8.89
N VAL A 366 -5.30 -14.72 -8.13
CA VAL A 366 -4.76 -16.08 -8.27
C VAL A 366 -5.10 -16.67 -9.64
N THR A 367 -6.29 -16.40 -10.16
CA THR A 367 -6.68 -16.81 -11.53
C THR A 367 -5.74 -16.21 -12.57
N LYS A 368 -5.50 -14.90 -12.52
CA LYS A 368 -4.59 -14.20 -13.44
C LYS A 368 -3.15 -14.68 -13.31
N ALA A 369 -2.67 -14.89 -12.08
CA ALA A 369 -1.35 -15.45 -11.84
C ALA A 369 -1.20 -16.88 -12.42
N LEU A 370 -2.21 -17.74 -12.22
CA LEU A 370 -2.22 -19.09 -12.78
C LEU A 370 -2.33 -19.09 -14.31
N ARG A 371 -3.09 -18.16 -14.90
CA ARG A 371 -3.13 -17.92 -16.36
C ARG A 371 -1.74 -17.56 -16.89
N ASP A 372 -1.06 -16.62 -16.26
CA ASP A 372 0.29 -16.18 -16.70
C ASP A 372 1.35 -17.27 -16.55
N LEU A 373 1.16 -18.18 -15.57
CA LEU A 373 1.98 -19.39 -15.41
C LEU A 373 1.60 -20.51 -16.40
N GLY A 374 0.58 -20.31 -17.24
CA GLY A 374 0.14 -21.24 -18.27
C GLY A 374 -0.82 -22.33 -17.80
N TYR A 375 -1.34 -22.27 -16.57
CA TYR A 375 -2.28 -23.26 -16.03
C TYR A 375 -3.73 -23.03 -16.47
N LEU A 376 -4.09 -21.82 -16.90
CA LEU A 376 -5.45 -21.43 -17.29
C LEU A 376 -5.43 -20.63 -18.59
N ASP A 377 -6.55 -20.63 -19.31
CA ASP A 377 -6.72 -19.87 -20.57
C ASP A 377 -7.82 -18.77 -20.48
N PHE A 378 -8.21 -18.38 -19.26
CA PHE A 378 -9.21 -17.35 -19.00
C PHE A 378 -8.74 -16.31 -17.96
N ASP A 379 -9.32 -15.11 -18.03
CA ASP A 379 -8.86 -13.93 -17.28
C ASP A 379 -9.54 -13.74 -15.92
N GLU A 380 -10.76 -14.24 -15.77
CA GLU A 380 -11.62 -14.03 -14.60
C GLU A 380 -12.25 -15.38 -14.19
N PRO A 381 -12.32 -15.69 -12.88
CA PRO A 381 -12.70 -17.02 -12.37
C PRO A 381 -14.15 -17.43 -12.54
#